data_AF-A0A968ZNX1-F1
#
_entry.id   AF-A0A968ZNX1-F1
#
_cell.length_a   1.000
_cell.length_b   1.000
_cell.length_c   1.000
_cell.angle_alpha   90.00
_cell.angle_beta   90.00
_cell.angle_gamma   90.00
#
_symmetry.space_group_name_H-M   'P 1'
#
loop_
_entity.id
_entity.type
_entity.pdbx_description
1 polymer ?
#
loop_
_entity_poly.entity_id
_entity_poly.type
_entity_poly.pdbx_seq_one_letter_code
_entity_poly.pdbx_strand_id
1 'polypeptide(L)'
;MIWDFWQGKSALMSKPGVISGGLSALLTFGLLKLGMWQPLEYEAYTKLFHWRGPLAWHPAVVVIGIDDRSLAEIGQFPWSREHYIDLLAQLTPSEPSVVAFDILFADQSSVDRLLAEAILTQGNVVLAQTWDAQDKVIAANATLADAATASGHIGKTVSFDGITRWIEPSIQGVPALSAIATQRYGLGPEHTNPLTETDTLPSNVADHPLPAHPLPAHPLPA
;
A
#
# COMPACT_ATOMS: atom_id res chain seq x y z
N MET A 1 -9.31 -13.98 -60.50
CA MET A 1 -8.07 -14.28 -59.74
C MET A 1 -8.13 -13.91 -58.25
N ILE A 2 -9.32 -13.61 -57.67
CA ILE A 2 -9.49 -13.31 -56.24
C ILE A 2 -10.27 -14.43 -55.50
N TRP A 3 -10.95 -15.30 -56.24
CA TRP A 3 -11.78 -16.38 -55.69
C TRP A 3 -11.01 -17.58 -55.11
N ASP A 4 -9.79 -17.87 -55.60
CA ASP A 4 -8.98 -19.00 -55.12
C ASP A 4 -8.28 -18.74 -53.79
N PHE A 5 -8.17 -17.48 -53.36
CA PHE A 5 -7.57 -17.11 -52.08
C PHE A 5 -8.46 -17.52 -50.88
N TRP A 6 -9.78 -17.67 -51.09
CA TRP A 6 -10.71 -18.02 -50.01
C TRP A 6 -10.92 -19.53 -49.84
N GLN A 7 -10.60 -20.36 -50.84
CA GLN A 7 -10.75 -21.82 -50.73
C GLN A 7 -9.63 -22.52 -49.94
N GLY A 8 -8.44 -21.90 -49.81
CA GLY A 8 -7.32 -22.46 -49.04
C GLY A 8 -7.43 -22.31 -47.52
N LYS A 9 -8.29 -21.40 -47.02
CA LYS A 9 -8.47 -21.16 -45.58
C LYS A 9 -9.53 -22.08 -44.94
N SER A 10 -10.51 -22.55 -45.71
CA SER A 10 -11.57 -23.45 -45.21
C SER A 10 -11.07 -24.87 -44.94
N ALA A 11 -10.01 -25.32 -45.62
CA ALA A 11 -9.41 -26.65 -45.43
C ALA A 11 -8.56 -26.78 -44.15
N LEU A 12 -8.16 -25.67 -43.53
CA LEU A 12 -7.45 -25.68 -42.25
C LEU A 12 -8.43 -25.83 -41.07
N MET A 13 -9.64 -25.27 -41.19
CA MET A 13 -10.70 -25.31 -40.17
C MET A 13 -11.50 -26.63 -40.15
N SER A 14 -11.39 -27.48 -41.17
CA SER A 14 -12.08 -28.79 -41.23
C SER A 14 -11.28 -29.95 -40.65
N LYS A 15 -10.04 -29.72 -40.19
CA LYS A 15 -9.24 -30.75 -39.51
C LYS A 15 -9.75 -30.95 -38.07
N PRO A 16 -10.16 -32.16 -37.66
CA PRO A 16 -10.77 -32.40 -36.34
C PRO A 16 -9.88 -31.92 -35.17
N GLY A 17 -8.55 -31.97 -35.33
CA GLY A 17 -7.60 -31.49 -34.34
C GLY A 17 -7.60 -29.97 -34.10
N VAL A 18 -7.97 -29.16 -35.10
CA VAL A 18 -8.05 -27.69 -34.95
C VAL A 18 -9.30 -27.30 -34.16
N ILE A 19 -10.42 -28.01 -34.39
CA ILE A 19 -11.68 -27.78 -33.67
C ILE A 19 -11.54 -28.21 -32.21
N SER A 20 -10.97 -29.39 -31.92
CA SER A 20 -10.75 -29.85 -30.55
C SER A 20 -9.74 -28.98 -29.80
N GLY A 21 -8.71 -28.47 -30.48
CA GLY A 21 -7.75 -27.52 -29.92
C GLY A 21 -8.41 -26.18 -29.57
N GLY A 22 -9.23 -25.63 -30.47
CA GLY A 22 -9.99 -24.41 -30.22
C GLY A 22 -10.98 -24.54 -29.05
N LEU A 23 -11.72 -25.65 -28.98
CA LEU A 23 -12.63 -25.96 -27.86
C LEU A 23 -11.87 -26.09 -26.54
N SER A 24 -10.72 -26.76 -26.53
CA SER A 24 -9.90 -26.93 -25.32
C SER A 24 -9.32 -25.59 -24.85
N ALA A 25 -8.88 -24.74 -25.78
CA ALA A 25 -8.39 -23.40 -25.47
C ALA A 25 -9.50 -22.51 -24.91
N LEU A 26 -10.70 -22.54 -25.49
CA LEU A 26 -11.87 -21.81 -25.00
C LEU A 26 -12.33 -22.30 -23.64
N LEU A 27 -12.37 -23.62 -23.42
CA LEU A 27 -12.68 -24.20 -22.13
C LEU A 27 -11.65 -23.80 -21.07
N THR A 28 -10.36 -23.93 -21.38
CA THR A 28 -9.27 -23.54 -20.48
C THR A 28 -9.35 -22.05 -20.15
N PHE A 29 -9.54 -21.19 -21.16
CA PHE A 29 -9.72 -19.76 -20.98
C PHE A 29 -10.96 -19.44 -20.13
N GLY A 30 -12.08 -20.12 -20.35
CA GLY A 30 -13.29 -20.01 -19.55
C GLY A 30 -13.05 -20.41 -18.09
N LEU A 31 -12.41 -21.55 -17.83
CA LEU A 31 -12.07 -22.02 -16.49
C LEU A 31 -11.14 -21.04 -15.75
N LEU A 32 -10.17 -20.45 -16.45
CA LEU A 32 -9.28 -19.42 -15.89
C LEU A 32 -10.05 -18.12 -15.58
N LYS A 33 -10.94 -17.68 -16.48
CA LYS A 33 -11.73 -16.46 -16.28
C LYS A 33 -12.79 -16.60 -15.20
N LEU A 34 -13.31 -17.81 -14.99
CA LEU A 34 -14.27 -18.12 -13.93
C LEU A 34 -13.60 -18.31 -12.56
N GLY A 35 -12.26 -18.20 -12.48
CA GLY A 35 -11.55 -18.30 -11.20
C GLY A 35 -11.65 -19.68 -10.55
N MET A 36 -11.98 -20.74 -11.31
CA MET A 36 -12.20 -22.08 -10.75
C MET A 36 -10.96 -22.64 -10.04
N TRP A 37 -9.78 -22.12 -10.37
CA TRP A 37 -8.51 -22.49 -9.74
C TRP A 37 -8.11 -21.61 -8.55
N GLN A 38 -8.78 -20.47 -8.34
CA GLN A 38 -8.42 -19.51 -7.28
C GLN A 38 -8.45 -20.12 -5.87
N PRO A 39 -9.42 -20.99 -5.50
CA PRO A 39 -9.38 -21.62 -4.17
C PRO A 39 -8.13 -22.49 -3.96
N LEU A 40 -7.74 -23.25 -4.98
CA LEU A 40 -6.55 -24.10 -4.92
C LEU A 40 -5.26 -23.26 -4.87
N GLU A 41 -5.23 -22.17 -5.63
CA GLU A 41 -4.14 -21.19 -5.60
C GLU A 41 -3.99 -20.56 -4.21
N TYR A 42 -5.08 -20.13 -3.58
CA TYR A 42 -5.05 -19.49 -2.26
C TYR A 42 -4.65 -20.47 -1.16
N GLU A 43 -5.11 -21.72 -1.23
CA GLU A 43 -4.66 -22.79 -0.34
C GLU A 43 -3.15 -23.07 -0.49
N ALA A 44 -2.66 -23.14 -1.75
CA ALA A 44 -1.24 -23.30 -2.01
C ALA A 44 -0.44 -22.11 -1.47
N TYR A 45 -0.92 -20.88 -1.70
CA TYR A 45 -0.31 -19.65 -1.20
C TYR A 45 -0.20 -19.64 0.32
N THR A 46 -1.29 -19.93 1.04
CA THR A 46 -1.31 -20.00 2.51
C THR A 46 -0.32 -21.06 3.02
N LYS A 47 -0.28 -22.25 2.40
CA LYS A 47 0.68 -23.31 2.79
C LYS A 47 2.12 -22.89 2.56
N LEU A 48 2.42 -22.22 1.45
CA LEU A 48 3.76 -21.69 1.19
C LEU A 48 4.16 -20.64 2.23
N PHE A 49 3.24 -19.78 2.67
CA PHE A 49 3.50 -18.84 3.76
C PHE A 49 3.76 -19.52 5.09
N HIS A 50 2.97 -20.55 5.43
CA HIS A 50 3.20 -21.36 6.63
C HIS A 50 4.55 -22.11 6.56
N TRP A 51 4.91 -22.67 5.40
CA TRP A 51 6.18 -23.37 5.20
C TRP A 51 7.40 -22.43 5.21
N ARG A 52 7.27 -21.21 4.67
CA ARG A 52 8.30 -20.17 4.78
C ARG A 52 8.58 -19.82 6.25
N GLY A 53 7.59 -19.98 7.13
CA GLY A 53 7.70 -19.71 8.55
C GLY A 53 7.53 -18.21 8.89
N PRO A 54 7.57 -17.86 10.18
CA PRO A 54 7.48 -16.49 10.62
C PRO A 54 8.70 -15.69 10.16
N LEU A 55 8.47 -14.48 9.65
CA LEU A 55 9.53 -13.49 9.43
C LEU A 55 9.53 -12.52 10.61
N ALA A 56 10.72 -12.16 11.08
CA ALA A 56 10.86 -11.07 12.02
C ALA A 56 10.42 -9.76 11.34
N TRP A 57 9.73 -8.91 12.09
CA TRP A 57 9.44 -7.56 11.65
C TRP A 57 10.75 -6.81 11.41
N HIS A 58 10.74 -5.91 10.42
CA HIS A 58 11.90 -5.06 10.18
C HIS A 58 12.11 -4.14 11.41
N PRO A 59 13.32 -4.03 11.97
CA PRO A 59 13.55 -3.31 13.22
C PRO A 59 13.27 -1.80 13.13
N ALA A 60 13.21 -1.25 11.92
CA ALA A 60 12.86 0.16 11.67
C ALA A 60 11.34 0.44 11.71
N VAL A 61 10.50 -0.58 11.94
CA VAL A 61 9.04 -0.43 11.96
C VAL A 61 8.51 -0.81 13.32
N VAL A 62 7.79 0.11 13.95
CA VAL A 62 7.07 -0.11 15.20
C VAL A 62 5.58 0.06 14.93
N VAL A 63 4.78 -0.92 15.35
CA VAL A 63 3.31 -0.86 15.26
C VAL A 63 2.76 -0.61 16.65
N ILE A 64 1.99 0.46 16.79
CA ILE A 64 1.28 0.81 18.01
C ILE A 64 -0.19 0.47 17.78
N GLY A 65 -0.60 -0.71 18.23
CA GLY A 65 -1.94 -1.24 18.03
C GLY A 65 -2.89 -0.85 19.15
N ILE A 66 -4.19 -0.74 18.82
CA ILE A 66 -5.28 -0.69 19.79
C ILE A 66 -5.80 -2.11 19.97
N ASP A 67 -5.51 -2.72 21.11
CA ASP A 67 -5.90 -4.08 21.47
C ASP A 67 -6.85 -4.11 22.69
N ASP A 68 -7.34 -5.31 23.04
CA ASP A 68 -8.26 -5.49 24.18
C ASP A 68 -7.68 -5.00 25.50
N ARG A 69 -6.35 -5.07 25.68
CA ARG A 69 -5.68 -4.57 26.87
C ARG A 69 -5.73 -3.05 26.94
N SER A 70 -5.41 -2.38 25.83
CA SER A 70 -5.49 -0.92 25.74
C SER A 70 -6.93 -0.41 25.93
N LEU A 71 -7.93 -1.13 25.41
CA LEU A 71 -9.34 -0.80 25.63
C LEU A 71 -9.76 -0.99 27.09
N ALA A 72 -9.21 -1.99 27.78
CA ALA A 72 -9.47 -2.20 29.21
C ALA A 72 -8.79 -1.13 30.09
N GLU A 73 -7.62 -0.63 29.70
CA GLU A 73 -6.85 0.36 30.46
C GLU A 73 -7.29 1.82 30.19
N ILE A 74 -7.57 2.18 28.93
CA ILE A 74 -7.90 3.55 28.51
C ILE A 74 -9.42 3.77 28.41
N GLY A 75 -10.14 2.74 27.96
CA GLY A 75 -11.59 2.78 27.76
C GLY A 75 -12.01 2.55 26.31
N GLN A 76 -13.31 2.76 26.05
CA GLN A 76 -13.92 2.45 24.77
C GLN A 76 -13.45 3.40 23.65
N PHE A 77 -13.10 2.82 22.51
CA PHE A 77 -12.83 3.56 21.27
C PHE A 77 -14.14 4.09 20.63
N PRO A 78 -14.16 5.29 20.00
CA PRO A 78 -13.05 6.20 19.73
C PRO A 78 -12.59 7.03 20.93
N TRP A 79 -11.26 7.18 21.09
CA TRP A 79 -10.65 7.94 22.17
C TRP A 79 -10.57 9.44 21.91
N SER A 80 -10.43 10.22 22.99
CA SER A 80 -10.13 11.65 22.95
C SER A 80 -8.82 11.93 22.20
N ARG A 81 -8.74 13.09 21.54
CA ARG A 81 -7.53 13.51 20.82
C ARG A 81 -6.33 13.73 21.73
N GLU A 82 -6.56 13.96 23.01
CA GLU A 82 -5.52 14.08 24.05
C GLU A 82 -4.59 12.86 24.07
N HIS A 83 -5.12 11.64 23.92
CA HIS A 83 -4.29 10.44 23.88
C HIS A 83 -3.32 10.43 22.68
N TYR A 84 -3.71 10.97 21.53
CA TYR A 84 -2.84 11.05 20.36
C TYR A 84 -1.82 12.18 20.47
N ILE A 85 -2.16 13.27 21.17
CA ILE A 85 -1.21 14.34 21.52
C ILE A 85 -0.12 13.78 22.44
N ASP A 86 -0.52 13.07 23.50
CA ASP A 86 0.42 12.45 24.44
C ASP A 86 1.26 11.36 23.78
N LEU A 87 0.69 10.62 22.84
CA LEU A 87 1.41 9.64 22.03
C LEU A 87 2.49 10.33 21.19
N LEU A 88 2.13 11.37 20.44
CA LEU A 88 3.11 12.11 19.63
C LEU A 88 4.22 12.70 20.51
N ALA A 89 3.87 13.30 21.66
CA ALA A 89 4.84 13.85 22.59
C ALA A 89 5.85 12.81 23.10
N GLN A 90 5.42 11.55 23.28
CA GLN A 90 6.31 10.44 23.66
C GLN A 90 7.16 9.93 22.50
N LEU A 91 6.67 10.03 21.26
CA LEU A 91 7.38 9.58 20.07
C LEU A 91 8.40 10.60 19.57
N THR A 92 8.13 11.90 19.67
CA THR A 92 9.00 12.97 19.15
C THR A 92 10.46 12.87 19.60
N PRO A 93 10.80 12.57 20.88
CA PRO A 93 12.20 12.45 21.30
C PRO A 93 12.97 11.29 20.66
N SER A 94 12.25 10.30 20.09
CA SER A 94 12.85 9.18 19.36
C SER A 94 13.07 9.48 17.88
N GLU A 95 12.70 10.69 17.42
CA GLU A 95 12.88 11.18 16.05
C GLU A 95 12.42 10.18 14.97
N PRO A 96 11.19 9.65 15.03
CA PRO A 96 10.73 8.72 14.02
C PRO A 96 10.71 9.41 12.66
N SER A 97 11.27 8.74 11.64
CA SER A 97 11.36 9.33 10.30
C SER A 97 10.00 9.62 9.68
N VAL A 98 8.96 8.87 10.05
CA VAL A 98 7.56 9.10 9.67
C VAL A 98 6.63 8.49 10.73
N VAL A 99 5.51 9.15 11.02
CA VAL A 99 4.41 8.59 11.81
C VAL A 99 3.16 8.49 10.94
N ALA A 100 2.55 7.31 10.87
CA ALA A 100 1.31 7.11 10.12
C ALA A 100 0.17 6.73 11.07
N PHE A 101 -0.93 7.46 11.02
CA PHE A 101 -2.14 7.14 11.78
C PHE A 101 -3.13 6.37 10.90
N ASP A 102 -3.40 5.11 11.25
CA ASP A 102 -4.54 4.34 10.72
C ASP A 102 -5.83 4.70 11.48
N ILE A 103 -6.13 6.00 11.55
CA ILE A 103 -7.31 6.57 12.20
C ILE A 103 -7.80 7.72 11.34
N LEU A 104 -9.10 7.71 10.99
CA LEU A 104 -9.66 8.63 10.00
C LEU A 104 -9.82 10.07 10.51
N PHE A 105 -10.00 10.29 11.81
CA PHE A 105 -10.11 11.63 12.41
C PHE A 105 -11.14 12.57 11.75
N ALA A 106 -12.23 12.01 11.20
CA ALA A 106 -13.23 12.74 10.43
C ALA A 106 -14.10 13.67 11.30
N ASP A 107 -14.35 13.29 12.55
CA ASP A 107 -15.14 14.10 13.48
C ASP A 107 -14.33 15.28 14.01
N GLN A 108 -15.05 16.36 14.34
CA GLN A 108 -14.48 17.54 15.00
C GLN A 108 -14.26 17.28 16.49
N SER A 109 -13.18 17.82 17.04
CA SER A 109 -12.88 17.84 18.46
C SER A 109 -12.47 19.25 18.91
N SER A 110 -12.80 19.61 20.15
CA SER A 110 -12.41 20.90 20.75
C SER A 110 -10.89 21.09 20.85
N VAL A 111 -10.13 20.00 20.81
CA VAL A 111 -8.66 20.02 20.93
C VAL A 111 -7.94 19.67 19.62
N ASP A 112 -8.63 19.68 18.47
CA ASP A 112 -8.01 19.40 17.16
C ASP A 112 -6.86 20.36 16.85
N ARG A 113 -6.93 21.61 17.33
CA ARG A 113 -5.83 22.58 17.19
C ARG A 113 -4.56 22.12 17.91
N LEU A 114 -4.69 21.56 19.12
CA LEU A 114 -3.55 21.06 19.89
C LEU A 114 -2.96 19.80 19.24
N LEU A 115 -3.81 18.93 18.68
CA LEU A 115 -3.33 17.79 17.91
C LEU A 115 -2.64 18.22 16.60
N ALA A 116 -3.16 19.23 15.92
CA ALA A 116 -2.49 19.82 14.75
C ALA A 116 -1.11 20.39 15.10
N GLU A 117 -0.97 21.09 16.24
CA GLU A 117 0.33 21.58 16.73
C GLU A 117 1.30 20.42 17.03
N ALA A 118 0.83 19.34 17.65
CA ALA A 118 1.64 18.15 17.89
C ALA A 118 2.06 17.47 16.57
N ILE A 119 1.16 17.39 15.58
CA ILE A 119 1.45 16.87 14.25
C ILE A 119 2.54 17.71 13.56
N LEU A 120 2.42 19.04 13.60
CA LEU A 120 3.41 19.96 13.02
C LEU A 120 4.76 19.84 13.74
N THR A 121 4.75 19.66 15.06
CA THR A 121 5.97 19.46 15.85
C THR A 121 6.68 18.15 15.48
N GLN A 122 5.92 17.09 15.19
CA GLN A 122 6.46 15.83 14.69
C GLN A 122 6.98 15.94 13.24
N GLY A 123 6.42 16.85 12.45
CA GLY A 123 6.92 17.26 11.13
C GLY A 123 6.61 16.33 9.96
N ASN A 124 6.67 15.00 10.15
CA ASN A 124 6.39 14.01 9.11
C ASN A 124 5.29 13.02 9.54
N VAL A 125 4.03 13.50 9.49
CA VAL A 125 2.85 12.70 9.86
C VAL A 125 1.97 12.46 8.64
N VAL A 126 1.53 11.22 8.47
CA VAL A 126 0.60 10.81 7.43
C VAL A 126 -0.72 10.38 8.06
N LEU A 127 -1.84 10.88 7.55
CA LEU A 127 -3.18 10.55 8.05
C LEU A 127 -3.93 9.60 7.10
N ALA A 128 -4.76 8.74 7.70
CA ALA A 128 -5.64 7.84 6.95
C ALA A 128 -6.82 8.59 6.30
N GLN A 129 -7.24 8.07 5.15
CA GLN A 129 -8.52 8.38 4.55
C GLN A 129 -9.17 7.14 3.91
N THR A 130 -10.45 7.23 3.62
CA THR A 130 -11.22 6.20 2.91
C THR A 130 -12.39 6.84 2.16
N TRP A 131 -13.26 6.03 1.57
CA TRP A 131 -14.51 6.45 0.96
C TRP A 131 -15.68 5.68 1.56
N ASP A 132 -16.86 6.30 1.59
CA ASP A 132 -18.11 5.60 1.88
C ASP A 132 -18.67 4.87 0.66
N ALA A 133 -19.84 4.24 0.81
CA ALA A 133 -20.51 3.51 -0.27
C ALA A 133 -21.01 4.41 -1.42
N GLN A 134 -20.93 5.74 -1.27
CA GLN A 134 -21.31 6.74 -2.28
C GLN A 134 -20.07 7.43 -2.87
N ASP A 135 -18.88 6.85 -2.72
CA ASP A 135 -17.60 7.41 -3.16
C ASP A 135 -17.28 8.78 -2.51
N LYS A 136 -17.91 9.13 -1.39
CA LYS A 136 -17.58 10.34 -0.65
C LYS A 136 -16.36 10.09 0.22
N VAL A 137 -15.39 10.99 0.14
CA VAL A 137 -14.17 10.94 0.94
C VAL A 137 -14.50 11.08 2.43
N ILE A 138 -13.98 10.16 3.24
CA ILE A 138 -13.89 10.22 4.69
C ILE A 138 -12.41 10.34 5.05
N ALA A 139 -11.99 11.52 5.50
CA ALA A 139 -10.62 11.84 5.85
C ALA A 139 -10.59 12.68 7.12
N ALA A 140 -9.39 12.98 7.61
CA ALA A 140 -9.21 13.89 8.74
C ALA A 140 -9.88 15.24 8.46
N ASN A 141 -10.44 15.85 9.50
CA ASN A 141 -11.00 17.19 9.36
C ASN A 141 -9.92 18.21 8.91
N ALA A 142 -10.37 19.35 8.38
CA ALA A 142 -9.48 20.34 7.74
C ALA A 142 -8.30 20.76 8.64
N THR A 143 -8.53 20.99 9.93
CA THR A 143 -7.48 21.42 10.88
C THR A 143 -6.32 20.44 10.96
N LEU A 144 -6.60 19.14 10.87
CA LEU A 144 -5.59 18.10 10.95
C LEU A 144 -5.02 17.75 9.58
N ALA A 145 -5.86 17.80 8.54
CA ALA A 145 -5.43 17.59 7.16
C ALA A 145 -4.40 18.65 6.74
N ASP A 146 -4.60 19.92 7.13
CA ASP A 146 -3.68 21.01 6.83
C ASP A 146 -2.34 20.90 7.60
N ALA A 147 -2.36 20.26 8.77
CA ALA A 147 -1.17 20.03 9.58
C ALA A 147 -0.36 18.81 9.13
N ALA A 148 -1.03 17.80 8.58
CA ALA A 148 -0.41 16.57 8.13
C ALA A 148 0.42 16.78 6.86
N THR A 149 1.50 16.02 6.73
CA THR A 149 2.39 16.09 5.57
C THR A 149 1.76 15.44 4.34
N ALA A 150 0.94 14.41 4.54
CA ALA A 150 0.24 13.71 3.48
C ALA A 150 -0.97 12.92 4.03
N SER A 151 -1.81 12.43 3.13
CA SER A 151 -2.83 11.42 3.43
C SER A 151 -2.68 10.19 2.53
N GLY A 152 -3.15 9.04 3.01
CA GLY A 152 -3.16 7.79 2.24
C GLY A 152 -4.37 6.93 2.58
N HIS A 153 -4.82 6.11 1.63
CA HIS A 153 -6.01 5.31 1.84
C HIS A 153 -5.75 4.05 2.66
N ILE A 154 -6.77 3.65 3.42
CA ILE A 154 -6.77 2.41 4.22
C ILE A 154 -7.65 1.31 3.61
N GLY A 155 -8.12 1.54 2.38
CA GLY A 155 -8.91 0.57 1.63
C GLY A 155 -8.19 -0.77 1.51
N LYS A 156 -8.88 -1.85 1.96
CA LYS A 156 -8.37 -3.22 1.90
C LYS A 156 -9.30 -4.10 1.07
N THR A 157 -8.69 -4.94 0.24
CA THR A 157 -9.41 -5.99 -0.47
C THR A 157 -9.33 -7.26 0.36
N VAL A 158 -10.48 -7.68 0.88
CA VAL A 158 -10.61 -8.92 1.64
C VAL A 158 -10.99 -10.03 0.68
N SER A 159 -10.22 -11.12 0.66
CA SER A 159 -10.54 -12.30 -0.15
C SER A 159 -11.78 -13.01 0.42
N PHE A 160 -12.36 -13.95 -0.32
CA PHE A 160 -13.59 -14.65 0.09
C PHE A 160 -13.47 -15.42 1.43
N ASP A 161 -12.25 -15.75 1.84
CA ASP A 161 -11.92 -16.45 3.09
C ASP A 161 -11.60 -15.50 4.25
N GLY A 162 -11.79 -14.19 4.06
CA GLY A 162 -11.52 -13.18 5.09
C GLY A 162 -10.06 -12.73 5.16
N ILE A 163 -9.17 -13.26 4.32
CA ILE A 163 -7.74 -12.93 4.34
C ILE A 163 -7.45 -11.79 3.34
N THR A 164 -6.78 -10.75 3.81
CA THR A 164 -6.20 -9.70 2.94
C THR A 164 -4.87 -10.19 2.38
N ARG A 165 -4.81 -10.39 1.06
CA ARG A 165 -3.59 -10.83 0.33
C ARG A 165 -2.97 -9.72 -0.52
N TRP A 166 -3.77 -8.71 -0.85
CA TRP A 166 -3.40 -7.62 -1.74
C TRP A 166 -3.96 -6.32 -1.18
N ILE A 167 -3.19 -5.26 -1.37
CA ILE A 167 -3.62 -3.88 -1.20
C ILE A 167 -3.48 -3.20 -2.55
N GLU A 168 -4.50 -2.45 -2.95
CA GLU A 168 -4.40 -1.64 -4.16
C GLU A 168 -3.38 -0.52 -3.90
N PRO A 169 -2.36 -0.34 -4.73
CA PRO A 169 -1.35 0.70 -4.48
C PRO A 169 -1.93 2.12 -4.53
N SER A 170 -3.02 2.30 -5.30
CA SER A 170 -3.76 3.55 -5.36
C SER A 170 -5.24 3.34 -5.68
N ILE A 171 -6.11 4.01 -4.93
CA ILE A 171 -7.56 4.05 -5.16
C ILE A 171 -7.94 5.50 -5.43
N GLN A 172 -8.63 5.76 -6.55
CA GLN A 172 -9.05 7.12 -6.97
C GLN A 172 -7.90 8.16 -6.96
N GLY A 173 -6.68 7.74 -7.32
CA GLY A 173 -5.50 8.62 -7.36
C GLY A 173 -4.85 8.90 -6.01
N VAL A 174 -5.39 8.36 -4.92
CA VAL A 174 -4.80 8.43 -3.58
C VAL A 174 -3.93 7.20 -3.40
N PRO A 175 -2.69 7.31 -2.90
CA PRO A 175 -1.84 6.15 -2.62
C PRO A 175 -2.29 5.41 -1.34
N ALA A 176 -1.98 4.13 -1.22
CA ALA A 176 -2.18 3.38 0.02
C ALA A 176 -1.41 4.03 1.17
N LEU A 177 -1.96 4.04 2.40
CA LEU A 177 -1.32 4.62 3.58
C LEU A 177 0.11 4.10 3.79
N SER A 178 0.31 2.79 3.60
CA SER A 178 1.62 2.15 3.67
C SER A 178 2.57 2.61 2.56
N ALA A 179 2.07 2.84 1.34
CA ALA A 179 2.88 3.29 0.22
C ALA A 179 3.37 4.73 0.44
N ILE A 180 2.48 5.64 0.83
CA ILE A 180 2.86 7.04 1.11
C ILE A 180 3.76 7.13 2.35
N ALA A 181 3.50 6.36 3.42
CA ALA A 181 4.38 6.33 4.59
C ALA A 181 5.79 5.84 4.22
N THR A 182 5.90 4.81 3.38
CA THR A 182 7.21 4.32 2.89
C THR A 182 7.92 5.36 2.01
N GLN A 183 7.17 6.06 1.16
CA GLN A 183 7.73 7.17 0.37
C GLN A 183 8.25 8.28 1.28
N ARG A 184 7.49 8.69 2.29
CA ARG A 184 7.89 9.70 3.28
C ARG A 184 9.08 9.25 4.13
N TYR A 185 9.16 7.96 4.47
CA TYR A 185 10.33 7.38 5.14
C TYR A 185 11.61 7.56 4.30
N GLY A 186 11.54 7.31 2.99
CA GLY A 186 12.68 7.45 2.08
C GLY A 186 13.14 8.89 1.85
N LEU A 187 12.28 9.88 2.08
CA LEU A 187 12.59 11.31 1.94
C LEU A 187 13.20 11.92 3.21
N GLY A 188 13.10 11.25 4.36
CA GLY A 188 13.55 11.81 5.64
C GLY A 188 12.79 13.08 6.06
N PRO A 189 13.10 13.64 7.24
CA PRO A 189 12.38 14.78 7.81
C PRO A 189 12.65 16.13 7.10
N GLU A 190 13.74 16.25 6.33
CA GLU A 190 14.18 17.55 5.75
C GLU A 190 13.40 17.99 4.49
N HIS A 191 12.65 17.10 3.82
CA HIS A 191 11.93 17.42 2.58
C HIS A 191 10.44 17.78 2.80
N THR A 192 10.14 18.63 3.78
CA THR A 192 8.77 18.97 4.20
C THR A 192 8.28 20.38 3.83
N ASN A 193 9.01 21.15 3.01
CA ASN A 193 8.53 22.48 2.59
C ASN A 193 8.35 22.63 1.06
N PRO A 194 7.12 22.49 0.52
CA PRO A 194 6.85 22.71 -0.90
C PRO A 194 6.85 24.18 -1.35
N LEU A 195 7.05 25.16 -0.44
CA LEU A 195 6.93 26.59 -0.76
C LEU A 195 8.27 27.32 -0.92
N THR A 196 9.39 26.63 -1.11
CA THR A 196 10.70 27.31 -1.27
C THR A 196 11.47 26.89 -2.52
N GLU A 197 11.03 25.92 -3.30
CA GLU A 197 11.74 25.49 -4.51
C GLU A 197 11.10 26.07 -5.78
N THR A 198 11.21 27.39 -5.94
CA THR A 198 11.30 27.98 -7.28
C THR A 198 12.78 28.09 -7.60
N ASP A 199 13.44 26.96 -7.86
CA ASP A 199 14.77 26.99 -8.43
C ASP A 199 14.92 25.95 -9.55
N THR A 200 15.66 26.41 -10.54
CA THR A 200 15.76 25.97 -11.91
C THR A 200 16.20 24.52 -12.11
N LEU A 201 15.54 23.82 -13.06
CA LEU A 201 16.01 22.54 -13.60
C LEU A 201 17.43 22.70 -14.18
N PRO A 202 18.46 21.98 -13.69
CA PRO A 202 19.71 21.89 -14.42
C PRO A 202 19.56 20.87 -15.55
N SER A 203 19.57 21.39 -16.77
CA SER A 203 19.64 20.65 -18.03
C SER A 203 20.98 19.91 -18.19
N ASN A 204 21.27 18.88 -17.39
CA ASN A 204 22.32 17.91 -17.75
C ASN A 204 22.24 16.61 -16.92
N VAL A 205 21.50 15.61 -17.40
CA VAL A 205 21.67 14.22 -16.97
C VAL A 205 21.68 13.34 -18.22
N ALA A 206 22.78 13.42 -18.95
CA ALA A 206 23.23 12.40 -19.87
C ALA A 206 24.75 12.33 -19.74
N ASP A 207 25.23 11.33 -19.01
CA ASP A 207 26.62 10.83 -18.89
C ASP A 207 27.08 10.68 -17.44
N HIS A 208 26.56 9.67 -16.73
CA HIS A 208 27.29 9.03 -15.62
C HIS A 208 27.10 7.52 -15.67
N PRO A 209 28.18 6.72 -15.83
CA PRO A 209 28.10 5.27 -15.76
C PRO A 209 27.99 4.79 -14.31
N LEU A 210 27.20 3.73 -14.09
CA LEU A 210 26.98 3.09 -12.80
C LEU A 210 28.31 2.66 -12.13
N PRO A 211 28.50 2.88 -10.82
CA PRO A 211 29.64 2.32 -10.10
C PRO A 211 29.49 0.80 -9.93
N ALA A 212 30.51 0.05 -10.32
CA ALA A 212 30.62 -1.38 -10.04
C ALA A 212 31.07 -1.59 -8.58
N HIS A 213 30.20 -2.17 -7.74
CA HIS A 213 30.58 -2.68 -6.43
C HIS A 213 31.04 -4.15 -6.53
N PRO A 214 32.19 -4.53 -5.93
CA PRO A 214 32.59 -5.93 -5.84
C PRO A 214 31.85 -6.64 -4.69
N LEU A 215 31.41 -7.88 -4.94
CA LEU A 215 30.79 -8.77 -3.95
C LEU A 215 31.79 -9.18 -2.86
N PRO A 216 31.41 -9.22 -1.57
CA PRO A 216 32.25 -9.77 -0.52
C PRO A 216 32.31 -11.30 -0.58
N ALA A 217 33.51 -11.86 -0.49
CA ALA A 217 33.75 -13.30 -0.37
C ALA A 217 33.56 -13.74 1.09
N HIS A 218 32.62 -14.66 1.33
CA HIS A 218 32.51 -15.37 2.61
C HIS A 218 33.33 -16.68 2.56
N PRO A 219 34.11 -17.02 3.60
CA PRO A 219 34.73 -18.33 3.71
C PRO A 219 33.73 -19.38 4.19
N LEU A 220 33.79 -20.59 3.61
CA LEU A 220 33.04 -21.76 4.05
C LEU A 220 33.62 -22.29 5.39
N PRO A 221 32.78 -22.73 6.34
CA PRO A 221 33.24 -23.36 7.57
C PRO A 221 33.76 -24.79 7.30
N ALA A 222 34.73 -25.19 8.12
CA ALA A 222 35.41 -26.49 8.12
C ALA A 222 34.53 -27.64 8.63
#